data_AF-A0A8B6GMQ8-F1
#
_entry.id   AF-A0A8B6GMQ8-F1
#
_cell.length_a   1.000
_cell.length_b   1.000
_cell.length_c   1.000
_cell.angle_alpha   90.00
_cell.angle_beta   90.00
_cell.angle_gamma   90.00
#
_symmetry.space_group_name_H-M   'P 1'
#
loop_
_entity.id
_entity.type
_entity.pdbx_description
1 polymer ?
#
loop_
_entity_poly.entity_id
_entity_poly.type
_entity_poly.pdbx_seq_one_letter_code
_entity_poly.pdbx_strand_id
1 'polypeptide(L)'
;MLILNAGVFGLPYVVTENDLEMTFQVNHLSHFYLTKLLYDLLVSSAPSRVVVVSSESHRFPKIHMVEDVTEDSLSLPKDKYSDMNAYNISKLCNNLFSLHLNKLLAGKKVTSNSLHPGSCISTNLQRNWWLYRVVFFIVRPFTKSKQQGAATTVYCATHSDLEEIGGMYFNNCCPCQPSKESMDEQLAEKLWTVSDTILQDRLARLTSI
;
A
#
# COMPACT_ATOMS: atom_id res chain seq x y z
N MET A 1 6.06 -6.57 -15.26
CA MET A 1 5.14 -6.72 -14.10
C MET A 1 5.88 -6.36 -12.82
N LEU A 2 5.22 -5.64 -11.91
CA LEU A 2 5.74 -5.25 -10.59
C LEU A 2 4.71 -5.62 -9.51
N ILE A 3 5.14 -6.25 -8.43
CA ILE A 3 4.29 -6.58 -7.28
C ILE A 3 4.86 -5.90 -6.03
N LEU A 4 4.15 -4.90 -5.53
CA LEU A 4 4.48 -4.15 -4.32
C LEU A 4 3.87 -4.85 -3.10
N ASN A 5 4.51 -5.94 -2.70
CA ASN A 5 4.03 -6.83 -1.62
C ASN A 5 4.69 -6.57 -0.26
N ALA A 6 5.90 -5.99 -0.23
CA ALA A 6 6.63 -5.83 1.01
C ALA A 6 5.86 -4.98 2.03
N GLY A 7 6.02 -5.27 3.31
CA GLY A 7 5.41 -4.45 4.34
C GLY A 7 5.77 -4.86 5.75
N VAL A 8 5.52 -3.95 6.68
CA VAL A 8 5.70 -4.11 8.12
C VAL A 8 4.41 -3.73 8.85
N PHE A 9 4.24 -4.30 10.04
CA PHE A 9 3.08 -4.10 10.90
C PHE A 9 3.48 -4.34 12.37
N GLY A 10 2.80 -3.66 13.30
CA GLY A 10 2.96 -3.92 14.74
C GLY A 10 4.32 -3.53 15.30
N LEU A 11 5.02 -2.59 14.66
CA LEU A 11 6.31 -2.11 15.15
C LEU A 11 6.10 -1.14 16.32
N PRO A 12 7.03 -1.03 17.28
CA PRO A 12 7.09 0.15 18.13
C PRO A 12 7.38 1.39 17.27
N TYR A 13 7.17 2.58 17.82
CA TYR A 13 7.55 3.82 17.13
C TYR A 13 9.06 3.80 16.82
N VAL A 14 9.38 3.79 15.53
CA VAL A 14 10.74 3.79 15.00
C VAL A 14 10.78 4.74 13.81
N VAL A 15 11.82 5.55 13.79
CA VAL A 15 12.14 6.47 12.69
C VAL A 15 13.30 5.87 11.90
N THR A 16 13.23 5.95 10.58
CA THR A 16 14.30 5.50 9.68
C THR A 16 15.46 6.49 9.64
N GLU A 17 16.52 6.14 8.91
CA GLU A 17 17.61 7.08 8.60
C GLU A 17 17.16 8.29 7.74
N ASN A 18 15.94 8.26 7.20
CA ASN A 18 15.37 9.36 6.43
C ASN A 18 14.36 10.18 7.23
N ASP A 19 14.40 10.14 8.57
CA ASP A 19 13.50 10.92 9.43
C ASP A 19 12.00 10.70 9.11
N LEU A 20 11.61 9.46 8.81
CA LEU A 20 10.22 9.09 8.57
C LEU A 20 9.82 7.90 9.44
N GLU A 21 8.54 7.84 9.80
CA GLU A 21 7.98 6.70 10.50
C GLU A 21 8.12 5.43 9.64
N MET A 22 8.63 4.36 10.26
CA MET A 22 9.04 3.13 9.58
C MET A 22 7.93 2.48 8.74
N THR A 23 6.70 2.41 9.25
CA THR A 23 5.55 1.79 8.56
C THR A 23 5.19 2.56 7.30
N PHE A 24 5.09 3.88 7.37
CA PHE A 24 4.85 4.75 6.22
C PHE A 24 5.96 4.60 5.17
N GLN A 25 7.23 4.71 5.58
CA GLN A 25 8.34 4.65 4.65
C GLN A 25 8.41 3.29 3.95
N VAL A 26 8.29 2.19 4.68
CA VAL A 26 8.42 0.83 4.12
C VAL A 26 7.21 0.49 3.25
N ASN A 27 5.99 0.67 3.77
CA ASN A 27 4.79 0.17 3.11
C ASN A 27 4.36 1.00 1.90
N HIS A 28 4.66 2.30 1.91
CA HIS A 28 4.21 3.25 0.89
C HIS A 28 5.35 3.99 0.20
N LEU A 29 6.14 4.81 0.90
CA LEU A 29 7.08 5.72 0.22
C LEU A 29 8.18 4.99 -0.58
N SER A 30 8.68 3.87 -0.06
CA SER A 30 9.67 3.03 -0.74
C SER A 30 9.08 2.39 -2.00
N HIS A 31 7.83 1.93 -1.94
CA HIS A 31 7.11 1.39 -3.09
C HIS A 31 6.79 2.45 -4.15
N PHE A 32 6.41 3.65 -3.70
CA PHE A 32 6.20 4.82 -4.55
C PHE A 32 7.49 5.15 -5.32
N TYR A 33 8.61 5.26 -4.60
CA TYR A 33 9.91 5.56 -5.22
C TYR A 33 10.37 4.46 -6.18
N LEU A 34 10.30 3.19 -5.78
CA LEU A 34 10.62 2.06 -6.65
C LEU A 34 9.80 2.08 -7.93
N THR A 35 8.52 2.42 -7.84
CA THR A 35 7.65 2.51 -9.02
C THR A 35 8.03 3.68 -9.92
N LYS A 36 8.42 4.83 -9.37
CA LYS A 36 8.94 5.95 -10.16
C LYS A 36 10.21 5.56 -10.92
N LEU A 37 11.15 4.87 -10.27
CA LEU A 37 12.39 4.41 -10.90
C LEU A 37 12.12 3.40 -12.03
N LEU A 38 11.09 2.57 -11.88
CA LEU A 38 10.73 1.55 -12.87
C LEU A 38 9.67 2.01 -13.87
N TYR A 39 9.21 3.26 -13.82
CA TYR A 39 8.07 3.73 -14.61
C TYR A 39 8.29 3.53 -16.12
N ASP A 40 9.40 4.03 -16.66
CA ASP A 40 9.69 3.93 -18.09
C ASP A 40 9.94 2.48 -18.53
N LEU A 41 10.51 1.65 -17.65
CA LEU A 41 10.69 0.22 -17.91
C LEU A 41 9.34 -0.51 -17.96
N LEU A 42 8.41 -0.18 -17.06
CA LEU A 42 7.06 -0.74 -17.05
C LEU A 42 6.30 -0.40 -18.33
N VAL A 43 6.44 0.84 -18.81
CA VAL A 43 5.81 1.33 -20.05
C VAL A 43 6.45 0.70 -21.29
N SER A 44 7.77 0.62 -21.36
CA SER A 44 8.46 0.00 -22.50
C SER A 44 8.27 -1.52 -22.57
N SER A 45 7.95 -2.16 -21.44
CA SER A 45 7.63 -3.59 -21.33
C SER A 45 6.13 -3.90 -21.49
N ALA A 46 5.33 -2.97 -22.03
CA ALA A 46 3.90 -3.17 -22.19
C ALA A 46 3.58 -4.38 -23.13
N PRO A 47 2.52 -5.18 -22.84
CA PRO A 47 1.61 -5.02 -21.72
C PRO A 47 2.24 -5.41 -20.37
N SER A 48 2.01 -4.58 -19.34
CA SER A 48 2.56 -4.80 -18.01
C SER A 48 1.53 -4.47 -16.92
N ARG A 49 1.78 -4.93 -15.70
CA ARG A 49 0.87 -4.75 -14.56
C ARG A 49 1.64 -4.34 -13.32
N VAL A 50 1.04 -3.44 -12.54
CA VAL A 50 1.47 -3.08 -11.19
C VAL A 50 0.41 -3.58 -10.21
N VAL A 51 0.83 -4.44 -9.29
CA VAL A 51 -0.05 -5.01 -8.26
C VAL A 51 0.38 -4.47 -6.91
N VAL A 52 -0.51 -3.76 -6.23
CA VAL A 52 -0.22 -3.10 -4.95
C VAL A 52 -0.93 -3.84 -3.81
N VAL A 53 -0.17 -4.38 -2.86
CA VAL A 53 -0.73 -5.13 -1.74
C VAL A 53 -1.17 -4.17 -0.63
N SER A 54 -2.48 -4.06 -0.48
CA SER A 54 -3.18 -3.31 0.56
C SER A 54 -3.71 -4.27 1.66
N SER A 55 -4.75 -3.86 2.39
CA SER A 55 -5.46 -4.66 3.39
C SER A 55 -6.81 -4.04 3.73
N GLU A 56 -7.75 -4.79 4.31
CA GLU A 56 -9.00 -4.24 4.88
C GLU A 56 -8.77 -3.15 5.95
N SER A 57 -7.57 -3.07 6.53
CA SER A 57 -7.12 -1.95 7.38
C SER A 57 -7.26 -0.57 6.74
N HIS A 58 -7.26 -0.46 5.40
CA HIS A 58 -7.41 0.82 4.68
C HIS A 58 -8.71 1.56 5.01
N ARG A 59 -9.71 0.89 5.61
CA ARG A 59 -11.03 1.45 5.93
C ARG A 59 -11.09 2.22 7.23
N PHE A 60 -10.04 2.16 8.06
CA PHE A 60 -10.04 2.72 9.41
C PHE A 60 -9.06 3.88 9.70
N PRO A 61 -8.37 4.53 8.74
CA PRO A 61 -7.57 5.71 9.05
C PRO A 61 -8.45 6.95 9.28
N LYS A 62 -7.89 7.95 9.97
CA LYS A 62 -8.52 9.26 10.19
C LYS A 62 -8.10 10.28 9.12
N ILE A 63 -8.17 9.90 7.86
CA ILE A 63 -7.92 10.76 6.70
C ILE A 63 -9.19 10.69 5.87
N HIS A 64 -9.94 11.78 5.79
CA HIS A 64 -11.21 11.82 5.08
C HIS A 64 -11.24 12.89 3.99
N MET A 65 -10.47 13.96 4.16
CA MET A 65 -10.44 15.11 3.26
C MET A 65 -9.04 15.34 2.70
N VAL A 66 -8.95 16.09 1.61
CA VAL A 66 -7.70 16.43 0.93
C VAL A 66 -6.74 17.18 1.85
N GLU A 67 -7.27 18.02 2.73
CA GLU A 67 -6.52 18.83 3.69
C GLU A 67 -5.87 17.98 4.78
N ASP A 68 -6.41 16.79 5.05
CA ASP A 68 -5.87 15.87 6.06
C ASP A 68 -4.54 15.27 5.60
N VAL A 69 -4.25 15.26 4.30
CA VAL A 69 -3.05 14.60 3.73
C VAL A 69 -1.84 15.54 3.83
N THR A 70 -1.02 15.28 4.83
CA THR A 70 0.20 16.02 5.18
C THR A 70 1.30 15.04 5.57
N GLU A 71 2.56 15.47 5.62
CA GLU A 71 3.64 14.58 6.08
C GLU A 71 3.37 14.03 7.49
N ASP A 72 2.91 14.87 8.43
CA ASP A 72 2.62 14.47 9.81
C ASP A 72 1.44 13.48 9.92
N SER A 73 0.48 13.51 8.99
CA SER A 73 -0.64 12.57 8.99
C SER A 73 -0.29 11.24 8.32
N LEU A 74 0.68 11.25 7.41
CA LEU A 74 1.15 10.05 6.71
C LEU A 74 2.27 9.33 7.47
N SER A 75 3.29 10.08 7.90
CA SER A 75 4.42 9.68 8.72
C SER A 75 4.20 10.16 10.16
N LEU A 76 3.43 9.39 10.93
CA LEU A 76 2.95 9.83 12.25
C LEU A 76 4.08 10.23 13.20
N PRO A 77 3.97 11.40 13.88
CA PRO A 77 4.90 11.77 14.94
C PRO A 77 4.66 10.91 16.19
N LYS A 78 5.67 10.87 17.07
CA LYS A 78 5.72 9.98 18.24
C LYS A 78 4.49 10.09 19.16
N ASP A 79 3.99 11.29 19.37
CA ASP A 79 2.85 11.60 20.26
C ASP A 79 1.51 11.14 19.70
N LYS A 80 1.41 10.95 18.37
CA LYS A 80 0.20 10.48 17.67
C LYS A 80 0.30 9.02 17.20
N TYR A 81 1.44 8.37 17.46
CA TYR A 81 1.71 7.04 16.95
C TYR A 81 0.87 5.96 17.63
N SER A 82 0.21 5.17 16.79
CA SER A 82 -0.27 3.83 17.13
C SER A 82 0.09 2.92 15.98
N ASP A 83 0.63 1.75 16.29
CA ASP A 83 1.00 0.71 15.32
C ASP A 83 -0.13 0.36 14.36
N MET A 84 -1.36 0.22 14.89
CA MET A 84 -2.55 -0.03 14.09
C MET A 84 -2.91 1.17 13.21
N ASN A 85 -2.85 2.39 13.74
CA ASN A 85 -3.19 3.59 12.97
C ASN A 85 -2.19 3.82 11.82
N ALA A 86 -0.88 3.72 12.09
CA ALA A 86 0.17 3.82 11.07
C ALA A 86 -0.04 2.80 9.95
N TYR A 87 -0.40 1.57 10.32
CA TYR A 87 -0.71 0.54 9.34
C TYR A 87 -1.98 0.85 8.52
N ASN A 88 -3.07 1.27 9.16
CA ASN A 88 -4.30 1.67 8.48
C ASN A 88 -4.05 2.79 7.46
N ILE A 89 -3.30 3.82 7.85
CA ILE A 89 -2.89 4.92 6.98
C ILE A 89 -2.07 4.38 5.80
N SER A 90 -1.05 3.54 6.06
CA SER A 90 -0.21 2.99 4.99
C SER A 90 -1.00 2.17 3.96
N LYS A 91 -2.07 1.48 4.39
CA LYS A 91 -2.91 0.67 3.49
C LYS A 91 -3.92 1.50 2.70
N LEU A 92 -4.41 2.61 3.26
CA LEU A 92 -5.12 3.62 2.47
C LEU A 92 -4.19 4.24 1.43
N CYS A 93 -2.95 4.57 1.80
CA CYS A 93 -1.96 5.12 0.87
C CYS A 93 -1.72 4.19 -0.32
N ASN A 94 -1.61 2.88 -0.09
CA ASN A 94 -1.44 1.90 -1.16
C ASN A 94 -2.62 1.86 -2.15
N ASN A 95 -3.86 1.99 -1.67
CA ASN A 95 -5.04 2.03 -2.55
C ASN A 95 -5.05 3.31 -3.40
N LEU A 96 -4.91 4.47 -2.74
CA LEU A 96 -4.84 5.77 -3.38
C LEU A 96 -3.71 5.86 -4.41
N PHE A 97 -2.54 5.34 -4.04
CA PHE A 97 -1.38 5.23 -4.93
C PHE A 97 -1.72 4.42 -6.19
N SER A 98 -2.31 3.23 -6.04
CA SER A 98 -2.69 2.40 -7.19
C SER A 98 -3.73 3.09 -8.06
N LEU A 99 -4.70 3.79 -7.47
CA LEU A 99 -5.73 4.53 -8.19
C LEU A 99 -5.12 5.63 -9.06
N HIS A 100 -4.28 6.48 -8.47
CA HIS A 100 -3.64 7.57 -9.19
C HIS A 100 -2.61 7.06 -10.22
N LEU A 101 -1.84 6.03 -9.88
CA LEU A 101 -0.90 5.41 -10.80
C LEU A 101 -1.63 4.86 -12.04
N ASN A 102 -2.78 4.22 -11.86
CA ASN A 102 -3.57 3.72 -13.00
C ASN A 102 -4.00 4.87 -13.93
N LYS A 103 -4.41 6.02 -13.37
CA LYS A 103 -4.73 7.22 -14.14
C LYS A 103 -3.53 7.71 -14.94
N LEU A 104 -2.34 7.74 -14.34
CA LEU A 104 -1.10 8.11 -15.04
C LEU A 104 -0.67 7.11 -16.12
N LEU A 105 -1.04 5.84 -15.99
CA LEU A 105 -0.72 4.79 -16.96
C LEU A 105 -1.78 4.61 -18.04
N ALA A 106 -2.88 5.36 -17.99
CA ALA A 106 -3.92 5.34 -19.01
C ALA A 106 -3.35 5.54 -20.42
N GLY A 107 -3.76 4.69 -21.36
CA GLY A 107 -3.26 4.68 -22.75
C GLY A 107 -1.89 4.06 -22.95
N LYS A 108 -1.17 3.65 -21.89
CA LYS A 108 0.18 3.05 -21.98
C LYS A 108 0.18 1.52 -22.01
N LYS A 109 -0.99 0.87 -22.02
CA LYS A 109 -1.16 -0.59 -21.89
C LYS A 109 -0.47 -1.16 -20.64
N VAL A 110 -0.47 -0.37 -19.56
CA VAL A 110 -0.03 -0.80 -18.24
C VAL A 110 -1.18 -0.51 -17.27
N THR A 111 -1.54 -1.50 -16.45
CA THR A 111 -2.61 -1.36 -15.46
C THR A 111 -2.04 -1.34 -14.05
N SER A 112 -2.72 -0.65 -13.12
CA SER A 112 -2.42 -0.72 -11.70
C SER A 112 -3.67 -1.10 -10.90
N ASN A 113 -3.57 -2.17 -10.11
CA ASN A 113 -4.65 -2.62 -9.22
C ASN A 113 -4.13 -2.82 -7.80
N SER A 114 -5.01 -2.55 -6.83
CA SER A 114 -4.74 -2.81 -5.41
C SER A 114 -5.53 -4.03 -4.94
N LEU A 115 -5.10 -4.66 -3.85
CA LEU A 115 -5.80 -5.81 -3.30
C LEU A 115 -5.60 -6.03 -1.81
N HIS A 116 -6.49 -6.77 -1.19
CA HIS A 116 -6.26 -7.44 0.09
C HIS A 116 -5.91 -8.91 -0.14
N PRO A 117 -4.79 -9.42 0.39
CA PRO A 117 -4.39 -10.81 0.20
C PRO A 117 -5.32 -11.81 0.93
N GLY A 118 -6.18 -11.32 1.84
CA GLY A 118 -7.06 -12.13 2.66
C GLY A 118 -6.77 -11.96 4.15
N SER A 119 -7.79 -12.19 4.98
CA SER A 119 -7.69 -12.05 6.43
C SER A 119 -7.10 -13.33 7.04
N CYS A 120 -6.47 -13.18 8.22
CA CYS A 120 -5.97 -14.32 9.00
C CYS A 120 -4.91 -15.19 8.29
N ILE A 121 -4.00 -14.60 7.50
CA ILE A 121 -2.89 -15.35 6.90
C ILE A 121 -1.76 -15.48 7.93
N SER A 122 -1.28 -16.70 8.18
CA SER A 122 -0.11 -16.92 9.05
C SER A 122 1.16 -16.39 8.36
N THR A 123 1.50 -15.14 8.67
CA THR A 123 2.71 -14.46 8.20
C THR A 123 3.51 -13.94 9.39
N ASN A 124 4.83 -13.77 9.24
CA ASN A 124 5.69 -13.20 10.27
C ASN A 124 5.44 -11.68 10.51
N LEU A 125 4.42 -11.08 9.88
CA LEU A 125 4.01 -9.68 10.09
C LEU A 125 3.48 -9.45 11.52
N GLN A 126 2.92 -10.49 12.16
CA GLN A 126 2.28 -10.39 13.48
C GLN A 126 3.25 -10.61 14.65
N ARG A 127 4.57 -10.73 14.39
CA ARG A 127 5.52 -11.24 15.39
C ARG A 127 5.64 -10.36 16.65
N ASN A 128 5.25 -9.08 16.57
CA ASN A 128 5.46 -8.08 17.62
C ASN A 128 4.21 -7.69 18.45
N TRP A 129 2.99 -8.16 18.13
CA TRP A 129 1.78 -7.83 18.92
C TRP A 129 1.30 -9.04 19.72
N TRP A 130 1.59 -9.03 21.03
CA TRP A 130 1.28 -10.16 21.92
C TRP A 130 -0.22 -10.44 22.06
N LEU A 131 -1.07 -9.42 21.98
CA LEU A 131 -2.53 -9.57 22.00
C LEU A 131 -3.06 -10.24 20.71
N TYR A 132 -2.43 -10.02 19.54
CA TYR A 132 -2.77 -10.71 18.27
C TYR A 132 -2.38 -12.16 18.37
N ARG A 133 -1.29 -12.51 19.07
CA ARG A 133 -0.91 -13.92 19.23
C ARG A 133 -2.00 -14.70 19.96
N VAL A 134 -2.66 -14.11 20.95
CA VAL A 134 -3.79 -14.72 21.67
C VAL A 134 -5.02 -14.83 20.77
N VAL A 135 -5.38 -13.76 20.06
CA VAL A 135 -6.51 -13.78 19.10
C VAL A 135 -6.25 -14.78 17.96
N PHE A 136 -5.03 -14.82 17.43
CA PHE A 136 -4.62 -15.72 16.34
C PHE A 136 -4.52 -17.18 16.81
N PHE A 137 -4.24 -17.43 18.09
CA PHE A 137 -4.35 -18.76 18.68
C PHE A 137 -5.81 -19.24 18.69
N ILE A 138 -6.77 -18.34 18.94
CA ILE A 138 -8.21 -18.62 18.94
C ILE A 138 -8.76 -18.78 17.51
N VAL A 139 -8.34 -17.94 16.56
CA VAL A 139 -8.83 -17.98 15.16
C VAL A 139 -8.01 -18.89 14.25
N ARG A 140 -7.01 -19.61 14.78
CA ARG A 140 -6.11 -20.51 14.03
C ARG A 140 -6.82 -21.51 13.09
N PRO A 141 -7.98 -22.10 13.44
CA PRO A 141 -8.73 -22.96 12.52
C PRO A 141 -9.31 -22.24 11.29
N PHE A 142 -9.46 -20.91 11.38
CA PHE A 142 -9.98 -20.02 10.33
C PHE A 142 -8.89 -19.21 9.64
N THR A 143 -7.61 -19.57 9.87
CA THR A 143 -6.47 -18.91 9.24
C THR A 143 -6.26 -19.44 7.82
N LYS A 144 -6.14 -18.53 6.86
CA LYS A 144 -5.84 -18.87 5.48
C LYS A 144 -4.42 -19.43 5.37
N SER A 145 -4.25 -20.44 4.53
CA SER A 145 -2.90 -20.89 4.13
C SER A 145 -2.16 -19.78 3.40
N LYS A 146 -0.83 -19.87 3.33
CA LYS A 146 -0.02 -18.90 2.56
C LYS A 146 -0.41 -18.88 1.09
N GLN A 147 -0.78 -20.04 0.54
CA GLN A 147 -1.27 -20.19 -0.82
C GLN A 147 -2.60 -19.45 -1.03
N GLN A 148 -3.54 -19.59 -0.07
CA GLN A 148 -4.80 -18.84 -0.08
C GLN A 148 -4.58 -17.34 0.09
N GLY A 149 -3.56 -16.94 0.85
CA GLY A 149 -3.15 -15.54 1.00
C GLY A 149 -2.52 -14.94 -0.26
N ALA A 150 -1.79 -15.75 -1.03
CA ALA A 150 -1.19 -15.31 -2.28
C ALA A 150 -2.18 -15.32 -3.46
N ALA A 151 -3.31 -16.03 -3.34
CA ALA A 151 -4.24 -16.27 -4.44
C ALA A 151 -4.72 -14.98 -5.11
N THR A 152 -5.15 -13.97 -4.33
CA THR A 152 -5.61 -12.70 -4.91
C THR A 152 -4.46 -11.93 -5.56
N THR A 153 -3.26 -11.96 -4.98
CA THR A 153 -2.06 -11.37 -5.59
C THR A 153 -1.72 -12.01 -6.93
N VAL A 154 -1.70 -13.34 -6.99
CA VAL A 154 -1.44 -14.09 -8.23
C VAL A 154 -2.54 -13.82 -9.25
N TYR A 155 -3.81 -13.82 -8.83
CA TYR A 155 -4.94 -13.50 -9.70
C TYR A 155 -4.79 -12.12 -10.35
N CYS A 156 -4.53 -11.07 -9.57
CA CYS A 156 -4.29 -9.73 -10.09
C CYS A 156 -3.05 -9.66 -11.01
N ALA A 157 -2.01 -10.43 -10.69
CA ALA A 157 -0.77 -10.46 -11.44
C ALA A 157 -0.90 -11.16 -12.81
N THR A 158 -1.66 -12.26 -12.90
CA THR A 158 -1.54 -13.19 -14.05
C THR A 158 -2.85 -13.51 -14.77
N HIS A 159 -4.02 -13.23 -14.21
CA HIS A 159 -5.28 -13.64 -14.84
C HIS A 159 -5.55 -12.86 -16.14
N SER A 160 -5.93 -13.53 -17.22
CA SER A 160 -6.17 -12.94 -18.55
C SER A 160 -7.26 -11.86 -18.53
N ASP A 161 -8.32 -12.09 -17.77
CA ASP A 161 -9.46 -11.16 -17.65
C ASP A 161 -9.07 -9.77 -17.10
N LEU A 162 -7.86 -9.63 -16.57
CA LEU A 162 -7.34 -8.38 -16.01
C LEU A 162 -6.30 -7.68 -16.89
N GLU A 163 -6.09 -8.13 -18.13
CA GLU A 163 -5.10 -7.52 -19.05
C GLU A 163 -5.31 -6.01 -19.25
N GLU A 164 -6.56 -5.57 -19.36
CA GLU A 164 -6.93 -4.17 -19.57
C GLU A 164 -7.71 -3.55 -18.41
N ILE A 165 -7.89 -4.30 -17.32
CA ILE A 165 -8.62 -3.85 -16.14
C ILE A 165 -7.63 -3.23 -15.14
N GLY A 166 -7.82 -1.94 -14.85
CA GLY A 166 -7.01 -1.17 -13.93
C GLY A 166 -7.85 -0.28 -13.02
N GLY A 167 -7.26 0.23 -11.94
CA GLY A 167 -7.92 1.14 -11.00
C GLY A 167 -8.89 0.44 -10.05
N MET A 168 -8.84 -0.88 -9.96
CA MET A 168 -9.73 -1.69 -9.13
C MET A 168 -9.06 -2.11 -7.82
N TYR A 169 -9.90 -2.43 -6.84
CA TYR A 169 -9.51 -3.10 -5.59
C TYR A 169 -10.05 -4.53 -5.59
N PHE A 170 -9.22 -5.50 -5.23
CA PHE A 170 -9.60 -6.91 -5.20
C PHE A 170 -9.52 -7.51 -3.81
N ASN A 171 -10.45 -8.43 -3.51
CA ASN A 171 -10.41 -9.28 -2.33
C ASN A 171 -11.00 -10.65 -2.71
N ASN A 172 -10.37 -11.74 -2.26
CA ASN A 172 -10.78 -13.11 -2.59
C ASN A 172 -10.88 -13.37 -4.10
N CYS A 173 -9.95 -12.83 -4.89
CA CYS A 173 -9.93 -12.96 -6.36
C CYS A 173 -11.16 -12.36 -7.07
N CYS A 174 -11.87 -11.44 -6.43
CA CYS A 174 -13.01 -10.73 -7.01
C CYS A 174 -12.82 -9.20 -6.86
N PRO A 175 -13.29 -8.41 -7.84
CA PRO A 175 -13.44 -6.97 -7.65
C PRO A 175 -14.30 -6.68 -6.42
N CYS A 176 -13.86 -5.74 -5.59
CA CYS A 176 -14.53 -5.36 -4.35
C CYS A 176 -14.52 -3.84 -4.21
N GLN A 177 -15.54 -3.28 -3.57
CA GLN A 177 -15.59 -1.85 -3.32
C GLN A 177 -14.70 -1.49 -2.11
N PRO A 178 -13.66 -0.64 -2.25
CA PRO A 178 -12.82 -0.21 -1.13
C PRO A 178 -13.54 0.88 -0.31
N SER A 179 -12.84 1.56 0.61
CA SER A 179 -13.42 2.70 1.34
C SER A 179 -13.76 3.86 0.39
N LYS A 180 -14.61 4.79 0.83
CA LYS A 180 -14.96 5.98 0.02
C LYS A 180 -13.71 6.79 -0.31
N GLU A 181 -12.85 6.95 0.69
CA GLU A 181 -11.57 7.64 0.60
C GLU A 181 -10.66 6.97 -0.43
N SER A 182 -10.62 5.63 -0.47
CA SER A 182 -9.80 4.89 -1.45
C SER A 182 -10.24 5.07 -2.90
N MET A 183 -11.45 5.59 -3.14
CA MET A 183 -11.97 5.89 -4.48
C MET A 183 -11.92 7.39 -4.82
N ASP A 184 -11.42 8.22 -3.90
CA ASP A 184 -11.34 9.67 -4.09
C ASP A 184 -10.11 10.04 -4.92
N GLU A 185 -10.33 10.47 -6.16
CA GLU A 185 -9.26 10.86 -7.07
C GLU A 185 -8.49 12.09 -6.59
N GLN A 186 -9.14 13.05 -5.92
CA GLN A 186 -8.48 14.26 -5.41
C GLN A 186 -7.58 13.91 -4.25
N LEU A 187 -8.04 13.02 -3.37
CA LEU A 187 -7.22 12.48 -2.27
C LEU A 187 -6.02 11.71 -2.81
N ALA A 188 -6.21 10.95 -3.88
CA ALA A 188 -5.15 10.16 -4.52
C ALA A 188 -4.08 11.05 -5.18
N GLU A 189 -4.50 12.11 -5.87
CA GLU A 189 -3.60 13.11 -6.46
C GLU A 189 -2.85 13.92 -5.38
N LYS A 190 -3.54 14.29 -4.29
CA LYS A 190 -2.92 14.95 -3.15
C LYS A 190 -1.87 14.06 -2.49
N LEU A 191 -2.18 12.78 -2.24
CA LEU A 191 -1.23 11.81 -1.71
C LEU A 191 0.00 11.70 -2.62
N TRP A 192 -0.21 11.60 -3.94
CA TRP A 192 0.88 11.53 -4.91
C TRP A 192 1.81 12.74 -4.78
N THR A 193 1.24 13.95 -4.77
CA THR A 193 1.98 15.21 -4.64
C THR A 193 2.76 15.29 -3.34
N VAL A 194 2.12 14.97 -2.20
CA VAL A 194 2.79 14.99 -0.89
C VAL A 194 3.89 13.94 -0.82
N SER A 195 3.66 12.73 -1.34
CA SER A 195 4.67 11.66 -1.39
C SER A 195 5.87 12.07 -2.24
N ASP A 196 5.64 12.75 -3.37
CA ASP A 196 6.72 13.26 -4.21
C ASP A 196 7.52 14.36 -3.52
N THR A 197 6.86 15.32 -2.88
CA THR A 197 7.52 16.38 -2.11
C THR A 197 8.40 15.80 -1.00
N ILE A 198 7.88 14.86 -0.20
CA ILE A 198 8.64 14.18 0.86
C ILE A 198 9.86 13.47 0.25
N LEU A 199 9.65 12.73 -0.85
CA LEU A 199 10.72 12.01 -1.53
C LEU A 199 11.82 12.95 -2.02
N GLN A 200 11.48 14.05 -2.70
CA GLN A 200 12.46 15.01 -3.21
C GLN A 200 13.25 15.68 -2.07
N ASP A 201 12.59 16.06 -0.99
CA ASP A 201 13.27 16.60 0.20
C ASP A 201 14.28 15.59 0.79
N ARG A 202 13.89 14.31 0.92
CA ARG A 202 14.81 13.28 1.44
C ARG A 202 15.96 12.98 0.49
N LEU A 203 15.73 12.95 -0.82
CA LEU A 203 16.79 12.76 -1.82
C LEU A 203 17.78 13.92 -1.85
N ALA A 204 17.30 15.16 -1.74
CA ALA A 204 18.16 16.35 -1.71
C ALA A 204 19.13 16.35 -0.52
N ARG A 205 18.69 15.84 0.64
CA ARG A 205 19.54 15.68 1.84
C ARG A 205 20.67 14.67 1.62
N LEU A 206 20.43 13.60 0.87
CA LEU A 206 21.43 12.58 0.57
C LEU A 206 22.50 13.07 -0.42
N THR A 207 22.15 13.96 -1.35
CA THR A 207 23.09 14.53 -2.33
C THR A 207 23.88 15.74 -1.80
N SER A 208 23.54 16.24 -0.61
CA SER A 208 24.20 17.40 0.02
C SER A 208 25.35 17.02 0.94
N ILE A 209 25.73 15.73 0.98
CA ILE A 209 26.86 15.13 1.71
C ILE A 209 27.93 14.74 0.69
#